data_AF-A0AAU6KXE5-F1
#
_entry.id   AF-A0AAU6KXE5-F1
#
_cell.length_a   1.000
_cell.length_b   1.000
_cell.length_c   1.000
_cell.angle_alpha   90.00
_cell.angle_beta   90.00
_cell.angle_gamma   90.00
#
_symmetry.space_group_name_H-M   'P 1'
#
loop_
_entity.id
_entity.type
_entity.pdbx_description
1 polymer ?
#
loop_
_entity_poly.entity_id
_entity_poly.type
_entity_poly.pdbx_seq_one_letter_code
_entity_poly.pdbx_strand_id
1 'polypeptide(L)'
;MLFYLASGGGYEQLMETRGCAQDARFSDGADAVARALAKSLDGRIRLGDPVLSIRQTAHGVEAATGHTVVRARRAVVTVPPAAVERIAFDPVLPPGRRGWVRHSPMGRVAKVHAVYEEPFWRSEGRSGIATLYGESPVGVVFDNSPEDASRGVLVAFVYGDRLDRWAAATDTGRRREVLAALTAVAGIRAGQPIDYAEKIWPRASWTIGGYECFVTPGGWTRYGRDGWREPSGLVHWAGSETASVWNGYIDGAISSGERVAAEVISALAADRQQG
;
A
#
# COMPACT_ATOMS: atom_id res chain seq x y z
N MET A 1 -6.56 -12.94 -7.42
CA MET A 1 -7.94 -12.49 -7.19
C MET A 1 -8.66 -13.29 -6.09
N LEU A 2 -8.90 -14.60 -6.24
CA LEU A 2 -9.65 -15.38 -5.24
C LEU A 2 -9.08 -15.31 -3.82
N PHE A 3 -7.76 -15.45 -3.66
CA PHE A 3 -7.10 -15.28 -2.36
C PHE A 3 -7.35 -13.89 -1.75
N TYR A 4 -7.24 -12.83 -2.55
CA TYR A 4 -7.45 -11.46 -2.08
C TYR A 4 -8.88 -11.26 -1.57
N LEU A 5 -9.87 -11.69 -2.35
CA LEU A 5 -11.28 -11.69 -1.93
C LEU A 5 -11.49 -12.44 -0.63
N ALA A 6 -10.97 -13.68 -0.53
CA ALA A 6 -11.09 -14.48 0.68
C ALA A 6 -10.41 -13.82 1.89
N SER A 7 -9.23 -13.21 1.69
CA SER A 7 -8.49 -12.52 2.76
C SER A 7 -9.22 -11.30 3.30
N GLY A 8 -10.00 -10.61 2.44
CA GLY A 8 -10.79 -9.44 2.81
C GLY A 8 -12.19 -9.76 3.33
N GLY A 9 -12.50 -11.03 3.63
CA GLY A 9 -13.83 -11.40 4.12
C GLY A 9 -14.91 -11.56 3.03
N GLY A 10 -14.53 -11.59 1.75
CA GLY A 10 -15.41 -11.82 0.62
C GLY A 10 -15.60 -10.61 -0.29
N TYR A 11 -16.42 -10.77 -1.33
CA TYR A 11 -16.69 -9.72 -2.30
C TYR A 11 -17.42 -8.52 -1.69
N GLU A 12 -18.49 -8.77 -0.93
CA GLU A 12 -19.30 -7.71 -0.30
C GLU A 12 -18.45 -6.84 0.62
N GLN A 13 -17.65 -7.45 1.48
CA GLN A 13 -16.73 -6.75 2.39
C GLN A 13 -15.76 -5.80 1.69
N LEU A 14 -15.38 -6.10 0.44
CA LEU A 14 -14.45 -5.28 -0.33
C LEU A 14 -15.13 -4.22 -1.19
N MET A 15 -16.40 -4.42 -1.56
CA MET A 15 -17.10 -3.56 -2.52
C MET A 15 -18.12 -2.62 -1.89
N GLU A 16 -18.68 -2.99 -0.74
CA GLU A 16 -19.65 -2.18 -0.02
C GLU A 16 -18.98 -1.22 0.96
N THR A 17 -19.65 -0.12 1.33
CA THR A 17 -19.09 0.86 2.28
C THR A 17 -19.50 0.58 3.71
N ARG A 18 -20.82 0.55 3.99
CA ARG A 18 -21.33 0.47 5.37
C ARG A 18 -21.01 -0.89 6.00
N GLY A 19 -20.35 -0.88 7.16
CA GLY A 19 -19.90 -2.10 7.87
C GLY A 19 -18.84 -2.92 7.13
N CYS A 20 -18.17 -2.32 6.14
CA CYS A 20 -17.23 -2.98 5.23
C CYS A 20 -15.89 -2.21 5.17
N ALA A 21 -14.99 -2.59 4.27
CA ALA A 21 -13.60 -2.12 4.26
C ALA A 21 -13.45 -0.59 4.14
N GLN A 22 -14.43 0.12 3.58
CA GLN A 22 -14.40 1.57 3.35
C GLN A 22 -15.23 2.38 4.35
N ASP A 23 -15.76 1.76 5.41
CA ASP A 23 -16.73 2.38 6.32
C ASP A 23 -16.15 3.54 7.15
N ALA A 24 -14.92 3.39 7.61
CA ALA A 24 -14.30 4.29 8.58
C ALA A 24 -12.94 4.84 8.11
N ARG A 25 -12.56 5.97 8.69
CA ARG A 25 -11.30 6.67 8.44
C ARG A 25 -10.69 7.14 9.76
N PHE A 26 -9.37 7.28 9.77
CA PHE A 26 -8.66 7.91 10.88
C PHE A 26 -8.84 9.43 10.81
N SER A 27 -9.32 10.04 11.90
CA SER A 27 -9.52 11.50 11.97
C SER A 27 -8.23 12.29 11.77
N ASP A 28 -7.10 11.78 12.28
CA ASP A 28 -5.78 12.42 12.17
C ASP A 28 -4.97 12.00 10.93
N GLY A 29 -5.62 11.31 9.98
CA GLY A 29 -5.00 10.69 8.82
C GLY A 29 -4.43 9.30 9.12
N ALA A 30 -4.39 8.45 8.09
CA ALA A 30 -3.99 7.04 8.24
C ALA A 30 -2.51 6.86 8.68
N ASP A 31 -1.66 7.85 8.42
CA ASP A 31 -0.25 7.82 8.83
C ASP A 31 -0.05 8.23 10.31
N ALA A 32 -1.09 8.66 11.01
CA ALA A 32 -1.03 8.99 12.44
C ALA A 32 -0.53 7.82 13.30
N VAL A 33 -0.96 6.59 12.98
CA VAL A 33 -0.51 5.37 13.68
C VAL A 33 1.00 5.17 13.52
N ALA A 34 1.51 5.29 12.29
CA ALA A 34 2.94 5.17 12.01
C ALA A 34 3.76 6.26 12.70
N ARG A 35 3.27 7.52 12.72
CA ARG A 35 3.92 8.62 13.44
C ARG A 35 3.93 8.41 14.95
N ALA A 36 2.87 7.87 15.52
CA ALA A 36 2.78 7.58 16.95
C ALA A 36 3.78 6.48 17.36
N LEU A 37 3.85 5.39 16.59
CA LEU A 37 4.84 4.33 16.78
C LEU A 37 6.28 4.84 16.59
N ALA A 38 6.49 5.72 15.62
CA ALA A 38 7.81 6.30 15.40
C ALA A 38 8.32 7.09 16.62
N LYS A 39 7.42 7.81 17.31
CA LYS A 39 7.75 8.53 18.55
C LYS A 39 8.11 7.59 19.69
N SER A 40 7.44 6.43 19.83
CA SER A 40 7.73 5.47 20.91
C SER A 40 9.05 4.72 20.73
N LEU A 41 9.61 4.71 19.52
CA LEU A 41 10.90 4.08 19.21
C LEU A 41 12.13 4.94 19.54
N ASP A 42 11.94 6.14 20.09
CA ASP A 42 12.96 7.01 20.71
C ASP A 42 14.29 7.10 19.94
N GLY A 43 14.24 7.67 18.74
CA GLY A 43 15.44 7.93 17.92
C GLY A 43 16.05 6.70 17.22
N ARG A 44 15.44 5.52 17.33
CA ARG A 44 15.90 4.29 16.64
C ARG A 44 15.59 4.26 15.14
N ILE A 45 14.79 5.21 14.65
CA ILE A 45 14.43 5.32 13.23
C ILE A 45 15.45 6.19 12.51
N ARG A 46 15.96 5.68 11.40
CA ARG A 46 16.84 6.41 10.48
C ARG A 46 16.09 6.66 9.18
N LEU A 47 15.88 7.93 8.84
CA LEU A 47 15.28 8.36 7.58
C LEU A 47 16.38 8.76 6.60
N GLY A 48 16.09 8.68 5.29
CA GLY A 48 17.07 9.01 4.25
C GLY A 48 18.18 7.96 4.07
N ASP A 49 18.05 6.79 4.74
CA ASP A 49 19.03 5.70 4.74
C ASP A 49 18.50 4.48 3.97
N PRO A 50 18.44 4.50 2.62
CA PRO A 50 17.99 3.35 1.86
C PRO A 50 18.96 2.19 2.02
N VAL A 51 18.43 1.02 2.40
CA VAL A 51 19.19 -0.23 2.43
C VAL A 51 19.44 -0.67 0.99
N LEU A 52 20.72 -0.81 0.63
CA LEU A 52 21.18 -1.19 -0.70
C LEU A 52 21.55 -2.67 -0.75
N SER A 53 22.02 -3.24 0.36
CA SER A 53 22.32 -4.67 0.46
C SER A 53 22.09 -5.24 1.86
N ILE A 54 21.80 -6.54 1.90
CA ILE A 54 21.69 -7.35 3.12
C ILE A 54 22.56 -8.59 2.94
N ARG A 55 23.61 -8.69 3.76
CA ARG A 55 24.52 -9.83 3.81
C ARG A 55 24.29 -10.66 5.06
N GLN A 56 24.18 -11.98 4.91
CA GLN A 56 24.11 -12.91 6.02
C GLN A 56 25.50 -13.49 6.30
N THR A 57 25.84 -13.59 7.57
CA THR A 57 27.15 -14.05 8.06
C THR A 57 26.93 -15.13 9.13
N ALA A 58 28.01 -15.77 9.56
CA ALA A 58 27.96 -16.71 10.69
C ALA A 58 27.47 -16.07 12.01
N HIS A 59 27.51 -14.73 12.12
CA HIS A 59 27.18 -14.00 13.35
C HIS A 59 25.86 -13.22 13.27
N GLY A 60 25.16 -13.23 12.14
CA GLY A 60 23.97 -12.42 11.94
C GLY A 60 23.85 -11.83 10.54
N VAL A 61 23.22 -10.67 10.46
CA VAL A 61 23.00 -9.90 9.22
C VAL A 61 23.75 -8.57 9.27
N GLU A 62 24.22 -8.14 8.10
CA GLU A 62 24.76 -6.81 7.85
C GLU A 62 23.92 -6.12 6.78
N ALA A 63 23.17 -5.08 7.15
CA ALA A 63 22.41 -4.26 6.24
C ALA A 63 23.21 -3.00 5.89
N ALA A 64 23.61 -2.86 4.63
CA ALA A 64 24.39 -1.71 4.17
C ALA A 64 23.50 -0.67 3.50
N THR A 65 23.77 0.58 3.82
CA THR A 65 23.23 1.79 3.16
C THR A 65 24.35 2.48 2.38
N GLY A 66 24.10 3.65 1.81
CA GLY A 66 25.14 4.45 1.14
C GLY A 66 26.27 4.94 2.07
N HIS A 67 26.05 4.96 3.38
CA HIS A 67 26.99 5.57 4.34
C HIS A 67 27.28 4.73 5.58
N THR A 68 26.38 3.80 5.93
CA THR A 68 26.44 3.04 7.18
C THR A 68 26.14 1.57 6.96
N VAL A 69 26.77 0.70 7.75
CA VAL A 69 26.41 -0.71 7.87
C VAL A 69 25.81 -0.96 9.25
N VAL A 70 24.60 -1.51 9.29
CA VAL A 70 23.91 -1.92 10.52
C VAL A 70 24.06 -3.42 10.69
N ARG A 71 24.54 -3.85 11.86
CA ARG A 71 24.66 -5.26 12.23
C ARG A 71 23.55 -5.66 13.18
N ALA A 72 22.93 -6.80 12.92
CA ALA A 72 21.89 -7.37 13.77
C ALA A 72 21.97 -8.90 13.75
N ARG A 73 21.29 -9.57 14.68
CA ARG A 73 21.19 -11.04 14.64
C ARG A 73 20.29 -11.53 13.51
N ARG A 74 19.22 -10.77 13.19
CA ARG A 74 18.20 -11.06 12.17
C ARG A 74 17.73 -9.76 11.54
N ALA A 75 17.22 -9.83 10.30
CA ALA A 75 16.61 -8.70 9.62
C ALA A 75 15.12 -8.98 9.38
N VAL A 76 14.31 -7.92 9.44
CA VAL A 76 12.91 -7.94 9.00
C VAL A 76 12.79 -6.97 7.83
N VAL A 77 12.37 -7.47 6.68
CA VAL A 77 12.15 -6.65 5.48
C VAL A 77 10.66 -6.43 5.31
N THR A 78 10.23 -5.16 5.31
CA THR A 78 8.81 -4.74 5.34
C THR A 78 8.41 -3.92 4.11
N VAL A 79 9.23 -3.91 3.06
CA VAL A 79 9.03 -3.11 1.85
C VAL A 79 8.29 -3.91 0.77
N PRO A 80 7.56 -3.27 -0.15
CA PRO A 80 6.84 -3.96 -1.22
C PRO A 80 7.78 -4.74 -2.16
N PRO A 81 7.27 -5.73 -2.92
CA PRO A 81 8.09 -6.54 -3.82
C PRO A 81 9.00 -5.73 -4.75
N ALA A 82 8.49 -4.63 -5.33
CA ALA A 82 9.26 -3.77 -6.23
C ALA A 82 10.46 -3.08 -5.54
N ALA A 83 10.37 -2.81 -4.23
CA ALA A 83 11.48 -2.30 -3.45
C ALA A 83 12.47 -3.40 -3.03
N VAL A 84 12.00 -4.63 -2.81
CA VAL A 84 12.88 -5.79 -2.53
C VAL A 84 13.84 -6.04 -3.69
N GLU A 85 13.41 -5.88 -4.94
CA GLU A 85 14.26 -6.04 -6.13
C GLU A 85 15.44 -5.05 -6.20
N ARG A 86 15.39 -3.97 -5.43
CA ARG A 86 16.45 -2.96 -5.35
C ARG A 86 17.47 -3.22 -4.25
N ILE A 87 17.27 -4.27 -3.46
CA ILE A 87 18.18 -4.68 -2.39
C ILE A 87 18.99 -5.87 -2.88
N ALA A 88 20.32 -5.76 -2.84
CA ALA A 88 21.20 -6.90 -3.10
C ALA A 88 21.24 -7.84 -1.89
N PHE A 89 21.12 -9.15 -2.11
CA PHE A 89 21.19 -10.15 -1.05
C PHE A 89 22.38 -11.07 -1.24
N ASP A 90 23.13 -11.31 -0.15
CA ASP A 90 24.23 -12.27 -0.08
C ASP A 90 24.05 -13.19 1.14
N PRO A 91 23.82 -14.51 0.96
CA PRO A 91 23.68 -15.20 -0.32
C PRO A 91 22.44 -14.74 -1.08
N VAL A 92 22.41 -15.03 -2.39
CA VAL A 92 21.26 -14.73 -3.24
C VAL A 92 19.98 -15.35 -2.67
N LEU A 93 18.87 -14.62 -2.75
CA LEU A 93 17.58 -15.10 -2.27
C LEU A 93 17.20 -16.46 -2.89
N PRO A 94 16.55 -17.36 -2.13
CA PRO A 94 16.09 -18.65 -2.65
C PRO A 94 15.21 -18.51 -3.90
N PRO A 95 15.23 -19.50 -4.82
CA PRO A 95 14.42 -19.45 -6.05
C PRO A 95 12.94 -19.18 -5.80
N GLY A 96 12.36 -19.76 -4.75
CA GLY A 96 10.98 -19.52 -4.33
C GLY A 96 10.71 -18.04 -4.05
N ARG A 97 11.55 -17.41 -3.22
CA ARG A 97 11.42 -15.98 -2.87
C ARG A 97 11.63 -15.06 -4.08
N ARG A 98 12.64 -15.32 -4.91
CA ARG A 98 12.87 -14.53 -6.13
C ARG A 98 11.73 -14.65 -7.12
N GLY A 99 11.20 -15.86 -7.29
CA GLY A 99 10.03 -16.11 -8.11
C GLY A 99 8.81 -15.37 -7.59
N TRP A 100 8.54 -15.45 -6.28
CA TRP A 100 7.46 -14.73 -5.62
C TRP A 100 7.49 -13.22 -5.89
N VAL A 101 8.64 -12.58 -5.63
CA VAL A 101 8.81 -11.13 -5.82
C VAL A 101 8.53 -10.73 -7.27
N ARG A 102 9.10 -11.45 -8.25
CA ARG A 102 8.91 -11.17 -9.69
C ARG A 102 7.48 -11.40 -10.19
N HIS A 103 6.73 -12.26 -9.52
CA HIS A 103 5.33 -12.56 -9.85
C HIS A 103 4.34 -11.76 -8.99
N SER A 104 4.82 -10.76 -8.26
CA SER A 104 4.01 -9.89 -7.39
C SER A 104 4.19 -8.41 -7.76
N PRO A 105 3.87 -7.99 -9.00
CA PRO A 105 3.89 -6.58 -9.37
C PRO A 105 2.92 -5.77 -8.50
N MET A 106 3.29 -4.51 -8.25
CA MET A 106 2.40 -3.55 -7.59
C MET A 106 1.24 -3.17 -8.51
N GLY A 107 0.08 -2.89 -7.91
CA GLY A 107 -1.06 -2.34 -8.62
C GLY A 107 -0.77 -0.94 -9.18
N ARG A 108 -1.65 -0.52 -10.09
CA ARG A 108 -1.56 0.76 -10.79
C ARG A 108 -2.74 1.63 -10.36
N VAL A 109 -2.45 2.65 -9.56
CA VAL A 109 -3.47 3.58 -9.08
C VAL A 109 -2.96 5.00 -8.94
N ALA A 110 -3.85 5.96 -9.20
CA ALA A 110 -3.75 7.32 -8.74
C ALA A 110 -4.93 7.67 -7.84
N LYS A 111 -4.66 8.52 -6.85
CA LYS A 111 -5.66 9.07 -5.94
C LYS A 111 -5.72 10.57 -6.14
N VAL A 112 -6.93 11.10 -6.30
CA VAL A 112 -7.18 12.53 -6.49
C VAL A 112 -8.12 13.01 -5.39
N HIS A 113 -7.82 14.17 -4.82
CA HIS A 113 -8.73 14.90 -3.93
C HIS A 113 -9.11 16.22 -4.60
N ALA A 114 -10.41 16.48 -4.69
CA ALA A 114 -10.98 17.77 -5.05
C ALA A 114 -11.69 18.34 -3.83
N VAL A 115 -11.27 19.52 -3.39
CA VAL A 115 -11.74 20.17 -2.16
C VAL A 115 -12.70 21.31 -2.52
N TYR A 116 -13.73 21.49 -1.72
CA TYR A 116 -14.78 22.50 -1.84
C TYR A 116 -15.03 23.13 -0.47
N GLU A 117 -15.67 24.29 -0.44
CA GLU A 117 -16.02 24.98 0.82
C GLU A 117 -16.92 24.13 1.73
N GLU A 118 -17.82 23.36 1.13
CA GLU A 118 -18.81 22.52 1.80
C GLU A 118 -19.11 21.27 0.95
N PRO A 119 -19.59 20.16 1.54
CA PRO A 119 -20.01 18.97 0.80
C PRO A 119 -21.39 19.17 0.14
N PHE A 120 -21.48 20.12 -0.77
CA PHE A 120 -22.75 20.61 -1.32
C PHE A 120 -23.63 19.54 -1.96
N TRP A 121 -23.03 18.48 -2.52
CA TRP A 121 -23.74 17.36 -3.13
C TRP A 121 -24.72 16.70 -2.15
N ARG A 122 -24.42 16.71 -0.83
CA ARG A 122 -25.32 16.18 0.20
C ARG A 122 -26.64 16.93 0.24
N SER A 123 -26.60 18.27 0.18
CA SER A 123 -27.81 19.13 0.14
C SER A 123 -28.60 18.98 -1.16
N GLU A 124 -27.94 18.53 -2.23
CA GLU A 124 -28.55 18.23 -3.53
C GLU A 124 -29.07 16.77 -3.63
N GLY A 125 -29.10 16.04 -2.50
CA GLY A 125 -29.62 14.66 -2.46
C GLY A 125 -28.68 13.60 -3.04
N ARG A 126 -27.39 13.91 -3.20
CA ARG A 126 -26.36 12.98 -3.71
C ARG A 126 -25.45 12.51 -2.59
N SER A 127 -25.02 11.25 -2.64
CA SER A 127 -24.10 10.66 -1.64
C SER A 127 -22.64 11.09 -1.82
N GLY A 128 -22.25 11.53 -3.02
CA GLY A 128 -20.83 11.70 -3.39
C GLY A 128 -20.09 10.38 -3.62
N ILE A 129 -20.81 9.25 -3.68
CA ILE A 129 -20.27 7.92 -3.98
C ILE A 129 -20.76 7.48 -5.36
N ALA A 130 -19.84 7.07 -6.25
CA ALA A 130 -20.20 6.59 -7.57
C ALA A 130 -19.14 5.66 -8.16
N THR A 131 -19.58 4.65 -8.90
CA THR A 131 -18.73 3.82 -9.77
C THR A 131 -18.97 4.22 -11.22
N LEU A 132 -17.90 4.50 -11.96
CA LEU A 132 -17.95 4.97 -13.34
C LEU A 132 -17.37 3.94 -14.30
N TYR A 133 -18.10 3.67 -15.38
CA TYR A 133 -17.73 2.73 -16.43
C TYR A 133 -17.50 3.45 -17.77
N GLY A 134 -17.10 2.68 -18.78
CA GLY A 134 -16.81 3.20 -20.12
C GLY A 134 -15.52 4.03 -20.14
N GLU A 135 -15.56 5.14 -20.86
CA GLU A 135 -14.39 5.97 -21.17
C GLU A 135 -13.93 6.88 -20.02
N SER A 136 -14.67 6.95 -18.91
CA SER A 136 -14.26 7.74 -17.75
C SER A 136 -12.90 7.27 -17.21
N PRO A 137 -11.90 8.15 -17.05
CA PRO A 137 -10.64 7.75 -16.42
C PRO A 137 -10.83 7.43 -14.94
N VAL A 138 -11.76 8.12 -14.26
CA VAL A 138 -12.13 7.81 -12.88
C VAL A 138 -12.96 6.54 -12.86
N GLY A 139 -12.60 5.59 -12.00
CA GLY A 139 -13.32 4.34 -11.78
C GLY A 139 -14.28 4.37 -10.60
N VAL A 140 -13.89 5.04 -9.51
CA VAL A 140 -14.73 5.21 -8.33
C VAL A 140 -14.50 6.57 -7.67
N VAL A 141 -15.56 7.13 -7.11
CA VAL A 141 -15.59 8.36 -6.33
C VAL A 141 -16.19 8.06 -4.96
N PHE A 142 -15.64 8.67 -3.93
CA PHE A 142 -16.22 8.68 -2.59
C PHE A 142 -16.28 10.10 -2.03
N ASP A 143 -17.28 10.34 -1.19
CA ASP A 143 -17.28 11.49 -0.30
C ASP A 143 -16.25 11.25 0.81
N ASN A 144 -15.22 12.08 0.81
CA ASN A 144 -14.13 12.07 1.78
C ASN A 144 -14.16 13.32 2.69
N SER A 145 -15.31 13.99 2.79
CA SER A 145 -15.48 15.17 3.66
C SER A 145 -15.34 14.78 5.14
N PRO A 146 -14.82 15.65 6.01
CA PRO A 146 -14.80 15.42 7.45
C PRO A 146 -16.23 15.25 8.01
N GLU A 147 -16.32 14.63 9.19
CA GLU A 147 -17.61 14.34 9.84
C GLU A 147 -18.38 15.62 10.17
N ASP A 148 -17.67 16.67 10.58
CA ASP A 148 -18.24 17.99 10.87
C ASP A 148 -18.66 18.79 9.62
N ALA A 149 -18.45 18.24 8.42
CA ALA A 149 -18.75 18.86 7.13
C ALA A 149 -18.10 20.25 6.91
N SER A 150 -17.03 20.58 7.65
CA SER A 150 -16.30 21.85 7.55
C SER A 150 -15.71 22.11 6.16
N ARG A 151 -15.53 21.05 5.37
CA ARG A 151 -15.12 21.09 3.96
C ARG A 151 -15.85 20.03 3.17
N GLY A 152 -16.05 20.26 1.88
CA GLY A 152 -16.40 19.21 0.93
C GLY A 152 -15.13 18.59 0.36
N VAL A 153 -14.99 17.26 0.40
CA VAL A 153 -13.90 16.58 -0.32
C VAL A 153 -14.45 15.41 -1.11
N LEU A 154 -14.27 15.42 -2.43
CA LEU A 154 -14.46 14.23 -3.26
C LEU A 154 -13.09 13.59 -3.50
N VAL A 155 -12.98 12.30 -3.18
CA VAL A 155 -11.83 11.50 -3.55
C VAL A 155 -12.18 10.66 -4.77
N ALA A 156 -11.31 10.65 -5.78
CA ALA A 156 -11.46 9.89 -7.00
C ALA A 156 -10.24 8.99 -7.22
N PHE A 157 -10.48 7.80 -7.76
CA PHE A 157 -9.42 6.86 -8.10
C PHE A 157 -9.40 6.56 -9.59
N VAL A 158 -8.20 6.59 -10.17
CA VAL A 158 -7.89 6.18 -11.54
C VAL A 158 -6.98 4.96 -11.43
N TYR A 159 -7.37 3.81 -11.95
CA TYR A 159 -6.63 2.56 -11.74
C TYR A 159 -6.63 1.63 -12.96
N GLY A 160 -5.74 0.65 -12.93
CA GLY A 160 -5.57 -0.33 -14.01
C GLY A 160 -5.14 0.35 -15.30
N ASP A 161 -5.75 -0.03 -16.42
CA ASP A 161 -5.37 0.47 -17.75
C ASP A 161 -5.82 1.92 -18.00
N ARG A 162 -6.84 2.40 -17.26
CA ARG A 162 -7.26 3.81 -17.31
C ARG A 162 -6.14 4.73 -16.87
N LEU A 163 -5.28 4.26 -15.97
CA LEU A 163 -4.18 5.05 -15.44
C LEU A 163 -3.15 5.39 -16.51
N ASP A 164 -2.83 4.50 -17.43
CA ASP A 164 -1.78 4.77 -18.43
C ASP A 164 -2.14 5.94 -19.33
N ARG A 165 -3.36 5.89 -19.87
CA ARG A 165 -3.88 6.95 -20.73
C ARG A 165 -3.93 8.27 -19.98
N TRP A 166 -4.52 8.26 -18.79
CA TRP A 166 -4.69 9.46 -17.98
C TRP A 166 -3.33 10.02 -17.54
N ALA A 167 -2.41 9.20 -17.04
CA ALA A 167 -1.09 9.63 -16.56
C ALA A 167 -0.18 10.18 -17.67
N ALA A 168 -0.41 9.81 -18.94
CA ALA A 168 0.30 10.34 -20.10
C ALA A 168 -0.14 11.77 -20.49
N ALA A 169 -1.32 12.22 -20.08
CA ALA A 169 -1.79 13.57 -20.33
C ALA A 169 -1.02 14.62 -19.50
N THR A 170 -1.09 15.89 -19.92
CA THR A 170 -0.56 17.01 -19.14
C THR A 170 -1.31 17.16 -17.82
N ASP A 171 -0.71 17.82 -16.83
CA ASP A 171 -1.34 18.08 -15.52
C ASP A 171 -2.70 18.78 -15.67
N THR A 172 -2.78 19.74 -16.59
CA THR A 172 -4.04 20.42 -16.94
C THR A 172 -5.07 19.51 -17.60
N GLY A 173 -4.63 18.60 -18.47
CA GLY A 173 -5.48 17.60 -19.11
C GLY A 173 -6.04 16.60 -18.10
N ARG A 174 -5.17 16.07 -17.23
CA ARG A 174 -5.54 15.15 -16.14
C ARG A 174 -6.58 15.75 -15.20
N ARG A 175 -6.33 16.98 -14.75
CA ARG A 175 -7.26 17.72 -13.89
C ARG A 175 -8.61 17.91 -14.58
N ARG A 176 -8.62 18.36 -15.83
CA ARG A 176 -9.86 18.57 -16.60
C ARG A 176 -10.69 17.29 -16.71
N GLU A 177 -10.07 16.18 -17.02
CA GLU A 177 -10.78 14.89 -17.17
C GLU A 177 -11.38 14.39 -15.86
N VAL A 178 -10.65 14.52 -14.74
CA VAL A 178 -11.18 14.16 -13.42
C VAL A 178 -12.32 15.08 -13.02
N LEU A 179 -12.20 16.40 -13.21
CA LEU A 179 -13.26 17.35 -12.86
C LEU A 179 -14.50 17.18 -13.73
N ALA A 180 -14.36 16.76 -14.99
CA ALA A 180 -15.49 16.38 -15.83
C ALA A 180 -16.22 15.15 -15.25
N ALA A 181 -15.49 14.11 -14.82
CA ALA A 181 -16.07 12.96 -14.15
C ALA A 181 -16.77 13.33 -12.84
N LEU A 182 -16.15 14.17 -12.01
CA LEU A 182 -16.76 14.67 -10.76
C LEU A 182 -18.01 15.52 -11.04
N THR A 183 -18.01 16.31 -12.12
CA THR A 183 -19.20 17.06 -12.56
C THR A 183 -20.37 16.15 -12.91
N ALA A 184 -20.11 15.03 -13.59
CA ALA A 184 -21.14 14.04 -13.89
C ALA A 184 -21.71 13.36 -12.63
N VAL A 185 -20.88 13.19 -11.59
CA VAL A 185 -21.28 12.56 -10.32
C VAL A 185 -22.03 13.53 -9.41
N ALA A 186 -21.48 14.72 -9.21
CA ALA A 186 -21.86 15.64 -8.14
C ALA A 186 -22.41 16.98 -8.63
N GLY A 187 -22.53 17.20 -9.95
CA GLY A 187 -23.09 18.41 -10.56
C GLY A 187 -22.05 19.48 -10.92
N ILE A 188 -22.49 20.56 -11.56
CA ILE A 188 -21.60 21.57 -12.17
C ILE A 188 -20.60 22.21 -11.19
N ARG A 189 -20.99 22.35 -9.92
CA ARG A 189 -20.13 22.88 -8.84
C ARG A 189 -18.90 22.00 -8.61
N ALA A 190 -18.97 20.69 -8.89
CA ALA A 190 -17.84 19.77 -8.77
C ALA A 190 -16.75 20.01 -9.84
N GLY A 191 -17.05 20.80 -10.88
CA GLY A 191 -16.06 21.26 -11.84
C GLY A 191 -15.16 22.38 -11.32
N GLN A 192 -15.46 22.95 -10.15
CA GLN A 192 -14.83 24.17 -9.62
C GLN A 192 -14.36 23.98 -8.16
N PRO A 193 -13.39 23.08 -7.90
CA PRO A 193 -12.85 22.91 -6.56
C PRO A 193 -11.98 24.10 -6.15
N ILE A 194 -11.97 24.41 -4.86
CA ILE A 194 -11.08 25.41 -4.25
C ILE A 194 -9.64 24.90 -4.13
N ASP A 195 -9.46 23.57 -4.07
CA ASP A 195 -8.14 22.93 -4.10
C ASP A 195 -8.19 21.56 -4.79
N TYR A 196 -7.05 21.13 -5.35
CA TYR A 196 -6.93 19.88 -6.08
C TYR A 196 -5.54 19.28 -5.89
N ALA A 197 -5.50 18.05 -5.41
CA ALA A 197 -4.26 17.31 -5.23
C ALA A 197 -4.37 15.92 -5.86
N GLU A 198 -3.33 15.51 -6.59
CA GLU A 198 -3.25 14.18 -7.18
C GLU A 198 -1.95 13.47 -6.79
N LYS A 199 -2.04 12.15 -6.61
CA LYS A 199 -0.90 11.27 -6.38
C LYS A 199 -0.96 10.09 -7.33
N ILE A 200 0.02 10.00 -8.22
CA ILE A 200 0.23 8.85 -9.11
C ILE A 200 1.20 7.88 -8.44
N TRP A 201 0.69 6.79 -7.86
CA TRP A 201 1.51 5.88 -7.04
C TRP A 201 2.62 5.17 -7.80
N PRO A 202 2.47 4.79 -9.08
CA PRO A 202 3.58 4.28 -9.88
C PRO A 202 4.77 5.25 -10.02
N ARG A 203 4.57 6.56 -9.83
CA ARG A 203 5.66 7.57 -9.83
C ARG A 203 6.33 7.72 -8.46
N ALA A 204 5.88 7.03 -7.41
CA ALA A 204 6.49 7.09 -6.09
C ALA A 204 7.79 6.27 -6.06
N SER A 205 8.90 6.89 -5.63
CA SER A 205 10.24 6.32 -5.75
C SER A 205 10.42 4.96 -5.06
N TRP A 206 9.70 4.68 -3.97
CA TRP A 206 9.88 3.46 -3.17
C TRP A 206 8.73 2.47 -3.30
N THR A 207 7.48 2.94 -3.41
CA THR A 207 6.31 2.05 -3.51
C THR A 207 6.05 1.59 -4.94
N ILE A 208 6.29 2.45 -5.95
CA ILE A 208 6.21 2.14 -7.38
C ILE A 208 4.87 1.46 -7.76
N GLY A 209 3.78 1.92 -7.15
CA GLY A 209 2.44 1.39 -7.38
C GLY A 209 1.60 1.37 -6.10
N GLY A 210 0.42 0.76 -6.19
CA GLY A 210 -0.53 0.62 -5.09
C GLY A 210 -1.88 0.02 -5.56
N TYR A 211 -2.80 -0.28 -4.65
CA TYR A 211 -2.63 -0.18 -3.19
C TYR A 211 -1.73 -1.31 -2.66
N GLU A 212 -1.87 -2.47 -3.27
CA GLU A 212 -1.23 -3.73 -2.95
C GLU A 212 -0.49 -4.30 -4.16
N CYS A 213 0.27 -5.38 -3.96
CA CYS A 213 0.72 -6.23 -5.06
C CYS A 213 -0.34 -7.26 -5.43
N PHE A 214 -0.41 -7.63 -6.71
CA PHE A 214 -1.23 -8.75 -7.16
C PHE A 214 -0.34 -9.87 -7.67
N VAL A 215 -0.61 -11.09 -7.23
CA VAL A 215 0.16 -12.26 -7.67
C VAL A 215 -0.33 -12.69 -9.07
N THR A 216 0.58 -12.72 -10.03
CA THR A 216 0.29 -13.08 -11.43
C THR A 216 -0.09 -14.56 -11.56
N PRO A 217 -0.78 -14.96 -12.65
CA PRO A 217 -1.13 -16.36 -12.89
C PRO A 217 0.07 -17.31 -12.75
N GLY A 218 -0.12 -18.40 -12.01
CA GLY A 218 0.93 -19.37 -11.68
C GLY A 218 1.87 -18.97 -10.53
N GLY A 219 1.87 -17.71 -10.09
CA GLY A 219 2.73 -17.23 -9.00
C GLY A 219 2.45 -17.94 -7.67
N TRP A 220 1.17 -18.07 -7.30
CA TRP A 220 0.75 -18.77 -6.08
C TRP A 220 1.15 -20.25 -6.07
N THR A 221 0.85 -20.99 -7.14
CA THR A 221 1.08 -22.43 -7.18
C THR A 221 2.56 -22.77 -7.29
N ARG A 222 3.36 -21.94 -7.95
CA ARG A 222 4.79 -22.19 -8.16
C ARG A 222 5.68 -21.66 -7.04
N TYR A 223 5.33 -20.54 -6.42
CA TYR A 223 6.21 -19.84 -5.47
C TYR A 223 5.57 -19.55 -4.12
N GLY A 224 4.26 -19.74 -3.96
CA GLY A 224 3.54 -19.36 -2.73
C GLY A 224 4.00 -20.11 -1.49
N ARG A 225 4.35 -21.41 -1.63
CA ARG A 225 4.80 -22.23 -0.49
C ARG A 225 6.08 -21.70 0.16
N ASP A 226 7.13 -21.53 -0.63
CA ASP A 226 8.48 -21.25 -0.12
C ASP A 226 8.94 -19.80 -0.36
N GLY A 227 8.10 -18.97 -1.01
CA GLY A 227 8.45 -17.60 -1.40
C GLY A 227 7.62 -16.50 -0.75
N TRP A 228 6.43 -16.82 -0.23
CA TRP A 228 5.51 -15.82 0.30
C TRP A 228 5.94 -15.29 1.68
N ARG A 229 6.01 -16.19 2.67
CA ARG A 229 6.29 -15.86 4.08
C ARG A 229 7.54 -16.50 4.64
N GLU A 230 8.01 -17.58 4.02
CA GLU A 230 9.12 -18.37 4.52
C GLU A 230 10.37 -17.49 4.70
N PRO A 231 10.97 -17.46 5.90
CA PRO A 231 12.21 -16.74 6.13
C PRO A 231 13.31 -17.21 5.16
N SER A 232 14.09 -16.27 4.65
CA SER A 232 15.27 -16.57 3.83
C SER A 232 16.49 -16.58 4.73
N GLY A 233 16.67 -17.66 5.50
CA GLY A 233 17.70 -17.76 6.53
C GLY A 233 17.42 -16.82 7.70
N LEU A 234 18.30 -15.83 7.92
CA LEU A 234 18.19 -14.82 8.98
C LEU A 234 17.32 -13.61 8.58
N VAL A 235 16.80 -13.58 7.35
CA VAL A 235 15.92 -12.54 6.83
C VAL A 235 14.47 -12.98 6.89
N HIS A 236 13.64 -12.21 7.59
CA HIS A 236 12.20 -12.41 7.75
C HIS A 236 11.42 -11.39 6.92
N TRP A 237 10.20 -11.76 6.51
CA TRP A 237 9.40 -10.95 5.59
C TRP A 237 8.11 -10.51 6.24
N ALA A 238 7.90 -9.20 6.39
CA ALA A 238 6.64 -8.62 6.80
C ALA A 238 6.12 -7.65 5.71
N GLY A 239 5.04 -6.93 6.01
CA GLY A 239 4.34 -6.08 5.06
C GLY A 239 2.97 -6.67 4.74
N SER A 240 2.03 -5.81 4.33
CA SER A 240 0.63 -6.16 4.06
C SER A 240 0.46 -7.32 3.08
N GLU A 241 1.39 -7.44 2.13
CA GLU A 241 1.44 -8.50 1.12
C GLU A 241 1.69 -9.88 1.74
N THR A 242 2.23 -9.93 2.95
CA THR A 242 2.46 -11.18 3.69
C THR A 242 1.29 -11.55 4.61
N ALA A 243 0.22 -10.78 4.69
CA ALA A 243 -0.93 -11.06 5.57
C ALA A 243 -1.94 -12.03 4.95
N SER A 244 -2.63 -12.82 5.77
CA SER A 244 -3.61 -13.85 5.31
C SER A 244 -5.04 -13.37 5.46
N VAL A 245 -5.22 -12.36 6.29
CA VAL A 245 -6.44 -11.62 6.50
C VAL A 245 -6.10 -10.16 6.19
N TRP A 246 -6.96 -9.48 5.45
CA TRP A 246 -6.77 -8.10 5.01
C TRP A 246 -5.44 -7.89 4.27
N ASN A 247 -5.08 -8.82 3.36
CA ASN A 247 -3.89 -8.70 2.52
C ASN A 247 -3.97 -7.40 1.69
N GLY A 248 -2.91 -6.59 1.71
CA GLY A 248 -2.89 -5.29 1.02
C GLY A 248 -3.48 -4.11 1.81
N TYR A 249 -4.04 -4.34 3.01
CA TYR A 249 -4.59 -3.28 3.87
C TYR A 249 -3.66 -2.97 5.05
N ILE A 250 -3.97 -1.87 5.76
CA ILE A 250 -3.26 -1.44 6.97
C ILE A 250 -3.31 -2.53 8.04
N ASP A 251 -4.47 -3.17 8.25
CA ASP A 251 -4.65 -4.30 9.15
C ASP A 251 -3.74 -5.48 8.80
N GLY A 252 -3.57 -5.75 7.51
CA GLY A 252 -2.60 -6.73 7.01
C GLY A 252 -1.17 -6.34 7.35
N ALA A 253 -0.81 -5.07 7.19
CA ALA A 253 0.52 -4.58 7.56
C ALA A 253 0.79 -4.75 9.07
N ILE A 254 -0.16 -4.37 9.93
CA ILE A 254 -0.05 -4.50 11.39
C ILE A 254 0.08 -5.97 11.80
N SER A 255 -0.87 -6.81 11.39
CA SER A 255 -0.87 -8.24 11.74
C SER A 255 0.37 -8.97 11.22
N SER A 256 0.89 -8.59 10.05
CA SER A 256 2.16 -9.14 9.55
C SER A 256 3.36 -8.75 10.41
N GLY A 257 3.37 -7.53 10.95
CA GLY A 257 4.43 -7.06 11.83
C GLY A 257 4.45 -7.83 13.15
N GLU A 258 3.28 -8.04 13.75
CA GLU A 258 3.10 -8.83 14.97
C GLU A 258 3.55 -10.29 14.78
N ARG A 259 3.12 -10.92 13.68
CA ARG A 259 3.54 -12.27 13.30
C ARG A 259 5.07 -12.37 13.24
N VAL A 260 5.71 -11.49 12.48
CA VAL A 260 7.17 -11.57 12.28
C VAL A 260 7.93 -11.23 13.55
N ALA A 261 7.42 -10.33 14.40
CA ALA A 261 8.01 -10.08 15.70
C ALA A 261 8.05 -11.36 16.54
N ALA A 262 6.95 -12.13 16.57
CA ALA A 262 6.90 -13.42 17.26
C ALA A 262 7.86 -14.46 16.65
N GLU A 263 7.94 -14.55 15.32
CA GLU A 263 8.89 -15.43 14.61
C GLU A 263 10.34 -15.12 14.98
N VAL A 264 10.71 -13.83 14.96
CA VAL A 264 12.06 -13.39 15.31
C VAL A 264 12.36 -13.66 16.78
N ILE A 265 11.44 -13.39 17.70
CA ILE A 265 11.62 -13.68 19.13
C ILE A 265 11.87 -15.18 19.36
N SER A 266 11.02 -16.03 18.77
CA SER A 266 11.15 -17.49 18.87
C SER A 266 12.50 -17.97 18.32
N ALA A 267 12.88 -17.47 17.15
CA ALA A 267 14.13 -17.86 16.51
C ALA A 267 15.36 -17.40 17.32
N LEU A 268 15.34 -16.19 17.89
CA LEU A 268 16.41 -15.68 18.76
C LEU A 268 16.54 -16.46 20.07
N ALA A 269 15.44 -17.02 20.59
CA ALA A 269 15.43 -17.87 21.77
C ALA A 269 16.02 -19.26 21.45
N ALA A 270 15.65 -19.85 20.33
CA ALA A 270 16.23 -21.12 19.87
C ALA A 270 17.75 -21.01 19.65
N ASP A 271 18.22 -19.93 19.02
CA ASP A 271 19.65 -19.66 18.81
C ASP A 271 20.44 -19.60 20.14
N ARG A 272 19.81 -19.14 21.23
CA ARG A 272 20.45 -19.06 22.57
C ARG A 272 20.51 -20.41 23.29
N GLN A 273 19.69 -21.38 22.90
CA GLN A 273 19.69 -22.71 23.50
C GLN A 273 20.70 -23.64 22.81
N GLN A 274 21.16 -23.28 21.62
CA GLN A 274 22.07 -24.08 20.79
C GLN A 274 23.54 -23.63 20.85
N GLY A 275 23.83 -22.50 21.50
CA GLY A 275 25.18 -21.97 21.70
C GLY A 275 25.50 -21.77 23.17
#